data_AF-A0A2G9ZW86-F1
#
_entry.id   AF-A0A2G9ZW86-F1
#
_cell.length_a   1.000
_cell.length_b   1.000
_cell.length_c   1.000
_cell.angle_alpha   90.00
_cell.angle_beta   90.00
_cell.angle_gamma   90.00
#
_symmetry.space_group_name_H-M   'P 1'
#
loop_
_entity.id
_entity.type
_entity.pdbx_description
1 polymer ?
#
loop_
_entity_poly.entity_id
_entity_poly.type
_entity_poly.pdbx_seq_one_letter_code
_entity_poly.pdbx_strand_id
1 'polypeptide(L)'
;MIESGLSPACQKRLDQEQALFQNDYRTHYLPGETKGPEIGAPYLLHHPKSRNAVLLIHGLMAAPYEVRQWADNLFSGGFTVYAPRLSGHGTSAADLAGQDYGDWVDSVERGYEILAGCSEQIIVAGFSTGAGLALHQAICHPKRYRAVISVSAPMKFTGLSSNLSEIMERWNLVAGRLNGSSPRISPK
;
A
#
# COMPACT_ATOMS: atom_id res chain seq x y z
N MET A 1 -3.50 -17.52 31.15
CA MET A 1 -4.30 -16.70 30.21
C MET A 1 -3.30 -15.97 29.34
N ILE A 2 -3.19 -16.32 28.06
CA ILE A 2 -2.32 -15.62 27.11
C ILE A 2 -3.25 -14.68 26.35
N GLU A 3 -3.01 -13.36 26.46
CA GLU A 3 -3.79 -12.34 25.75
C GLU A 3 -3.75 -12.62 24.25
N SER A 4 -4.93 -12.83 23.65
CA SER A 4 -5.12 -13.13 22.23
C SER A 4 -5.14 -11.87 21.33
N GLY A 5 -4.75 -10.72 21.89
CA GLY A 5 -4.81 -9.41 21.24
C GLY A 5 -3.46 -8.94 20.72
N LEU A 6 -3.49 -7.88 19.89
CA LEU A 6 -2.29 -7.14 19.52
C LEU A 6 -1.67 -6.50 20.77
N SER A 7 -0.33 -6.37 20.79
CA SER A 7 0.32 -5.59 21.85
C SER A 7 -0.18 -4.14 21.81
N PRO A 8 -0.29 -3.43 22.96
CA PRO A 8 -0.74 -2.04 22.98
C PRO A 8 0.08 -1.12 22.06
N ALA A 9 1.37 -1.39 21.93
CA ALA A 9 2.25 -0.66 21.01
C ALA A 9 1.89 -0.94 19.53
N CYS A 10 1.64 -2.20 19.17
CA CYS A 10 1.20 -2.56 17.82
C CYS A 10 -0.16 -1.94 17.49
N GLN A 11 -1.14 -2.02 18.40
CA GLN A 11 -2.46 -1.41 18.21
C GLN A 11 -2.35 0.10 17.99
N LYS A 12 -1.57 0.80 18.84
CA LYS A 12 -1.36 2.24 18.70
C LYS A 12 -0.79 2.63 17.34
N ARG A 13 0.17 1.87 16.80
CA ARG A 13 0.76 2.14 15.48
C ARG A 13 -0.25 1.88 14.35
N LEU A 14 -1.05 0.83 14.45
CA LEU A 14 -2.11 0.55 13.49
C LEU A 14 -3.17 1.67 13.49
N ASP A 15 -3.57 2.14 14.67
CA ASP A 15 -4.51 3.25 14.82
C ASP A 15 -3.95 4.56 14.22
N GLN A 16 -2.64 4.78 14.34
CA GLN A 16 -1.95 5.93 13.72
C GLN A 16 -1.99 5.86 12.19
N GLU A 17 -1.72 4.69 11.60
CA GLU A 17 -1.82 4.52 10.14
C GLU A 17 -3.26 4.68 9.64
N GLN A 18 -4.23 4.19 10.41
CA GLN A 18 -5.64 4.37 10.08
C GLN A 18 -6.04 5.85 10.18
N ALA A 19 -5.62 6.56 11.21
CA ALA A 19 -5.89 7.99 11.37
C ALA A 19 -5.24 8.82 10.26
N LEU A 20 -4.00 8.50 9.88
CA LEU A 20 -3.31 9.13 8.75
C LEU A 20 -4.11 8.93 7.46
N PHE A 21 -4.51 7.69 7.16
CA PHE A 21 -5.35 7.41 6.01
C PHE A 21 -6.66 8.20 6.02
N GLN A 22 -7.39 8.22 7.15
CA GLN A 22 -8.66 8.95 7.23
C GLN A 22 -8.47 10.46 7.02
N ASN A 23 -7.37 11.02 7.52
CA ASN A 23 -7.05 12.43 7.30
C ASN A 23 -6.77 12.73 5.83
N ASP A 24 -5.91 11.93 5.19
CA ASP A 24 -5.56 12.10 3.78
C ASP A 24 -6.79 11.89 2.89
N TYR A 25 -7.57 10.84 3.17
CA TYR A 25 -8.80 10.51 2.46
C TYR A 25 -9.80 11.67 2.52
N ARG A 26 -10.02 12.26 3.70
CA ARG A 26 -10.90 13.43 3.85
C ARG A 26 -10.36 14.67 3.13
N THR A 27 -9.05 14.88 3.16
CA THR A 27 -8.40 16.07 2.59
C THR A 27 -8.36 16.02 1.07
N HIS A 28 -8.17 14.83 0.50
CA HIS A 28 -7.95 14.60 -0.92
C HIS A 28 -9.10 13.86 -1.61
N TYR A 29 -10.28 13.81 -0.98
CA TYR A 29 -11.47 13.19 -1.56
C TYR A 29 -11.95 13.95 -2.79
N LEU A 30 -12.07 13.24 -3.91
CA LEU A 30 -12.60 13.76 -5.17
C LEU A 30 -13.81 12.92 -5.61
N PRO A 31 -15.03 13.51 -5.66
CA PRO A 31 -16.23 12.81 -6.12
C PRO A 31 -16.05 12.23 -7.53
N GLY A 32 -16.33 10.93 -7.68
CA GLY A 32 -16.22 10.22 -8.96
C GLY A 32 -14.82 9.69 -9.29
N GLU A 33 -13.80 10.05 -8.50
CA GLU A 33 -12.43 9.54 -8.64
C GLU A 33 -12.03 8.68 -7.43
N THR A 34 -12.19 9.23 -6.22
CA THR A 34 -11.81 8.54 -4.98
C THR A 34 -12.70 7.32 -4.75
N LYS A 35 -12.07 6.14 -4.69
CA LYS A 35 -12.74 4.86 -4.38
C LYS A 35 -13.12 4.78 -2.90
N GLY A 36 -13.97 3.83 -2.53
CA GLY A 36 -14.37 3.61 -1.14
C GLY A 36 -13.18 3.34 -0.21
N PRO A 37 -13.29 3.71 1.08
CA PRO A 37 -12.19 3.58 2.03
C PRO A 37 -11.72 2.13 2.21
N GLU A 38 -12.57 1.14 1.96
CA GLU A 38 -12.23 -0.29 1.97
C GLU A 38 -11.18 -0.68 0.92
N ILE A 39 -11.01 0.14 -0.12
CA ILE A 39 -9.97 -0.05 -1.15
C ILE A 39 -8.63 0.54 -0.69
N GLY A 40 -8.68 1.72 -0.07
CA GLY A 40 -7.52 2.55 0.27
C GLY A 40 -6.91 2.27 1.64
N ALA A 41 -7.70 1.82 2.61
CA ALA A 41 -7.25 1.68 4.00
C ALA A 41 -6.14 0.63 4.15
N PRO A 42 -5.10 0.89 4.95
CA PRO A 42 -4.19 -0.15 5.39
C PRO A 42 -4.95 -1.19 6.24
N TYR A 43 -4.49 -2.44 6.24
CA TYR A 43 -5.13 -3.47 7.06
C TYR A 43 -4.13 -4.50 7.58
N LEU A 44 -4.50 -5.09 8.72
CA LEU A 44 -3.78 -6.17 9.38
C LEU A 44 -4.68 -7.40 9.48
N LEU A 45 -4.22 -8.52 8.92
CA LEU A 45 -4.77 -9.86 9.16
C LEU A 45 -3.90 -10.54 10.21
N HIS A 46 -4.36 -10.56 11.47
CA HIS A 46 -3.54 -10.99 12.60
C HIS A 46 -3.83 -12.44 13.01
N HIS A 47 -2.80 -13.27 13.06
CA HIS A 47 -2.82 -14.58 13.71
C HIS A 47 -2.11 -14.47 15.07
N PRO A 48 -2.82 -14.46 16.21
CA PRO A 48 -2.23 -14.20 17.52
C PRO A 48 -1.13 -15.18 17.98
N LYS A 49 -1.09 -16.36 17.36
CA LYS A 49 -0.10 -17.41 17.66
C LYS A 49 0.97 -17.55 16.58
N SER A 50 0.89 -16.76 15.51
CA SER A 50 1.87 -16.84 14.43
C SER A 50 3.12 -16.06 14.80
N ARG A 51 4.27 -16.69 14.60
CA ARG A 51 5.58 -16.05 14.74
C ARG A 51 6.06 -15.43 13.42
N ASN A 52 5.39 -15.74 12.31
CA ASN A 52 5.77 -15.33 10.97
C ASN A 52 4.77 -14.30 10.44
N ALA A 53 5.29 -13.15 10.01
CA ALA A 53 4.50 -12.13 9.36
C ALA A 53 5.00 -11.80 7.96
N VAL A 54 4.08 -11.29 7.13
CA VAL A 54 4.38 -10.77 5.80
C VAL A 54 3.98 -9.30 5.73
N LEU A 55 4.96 -8.44 5.42
CA LEU A 55 4.74 -7.07 5.01
C LEU A 55 4.49 -7.06 3.50
N LEU A 56 3.25 -6.77 3.08
CA LEU A 56 2.79 -6.99 1.72
C LEU A 56 2.49 -5.67 0.97
N ILE A 57 3.37 -5.30 0.05
CA ILE A 57 3.41 -3.97 -0.55
C ILE A 57 2.78 -3.97 -1.96
N HIS A 58 1.79 -3.09 -2.17
CA HIS A 58 1.10 -2.90 -3.44
C HIS A 58 1.91 -2.07 -4.46
N GLY A 59 1.45 -2.02 -5.72
CA GLY A 59 2.06 -1.30 -6.82
C GLY A 59 1.70 0.19 -6.89
N LEU A 60 2.31 0.90 -7.84
CA LEU A 60 2.03 2.29 -8.17
C LEU A 60 0.62 2.46 -8.75
N MET A 61 -0.07 3.55 -8.41
CA MET A 61 -1.46 3.83 -8.81
C MET A 61 -2.49 2.80 -8.28
N ALA A 62 -2.06 1.91 -7.39
CA ALA A 62 -2.91 0.93 -6.74
C ALA A 62 -3.28 1.36 -5.31
N ALA A 63 -3.70 0.40 -4.49
CA ALA A 63 -4.03 0.58 -3.08
C ALA A 63 -3.87 -0.77 -2.35
N PRO A 64 -3.91 -0.84 -1.01
CA PRO A 64 -3.74 -2.09 -0.26
C PRO A 64 -4.67 -3.23 -0.72
N TYR A 65 -5.85 -2.90 -1.24
CA TYR A 65 -6.78 -3.90 -1.75
C TYR A 65 -6.28 -4.65 -3.00
N GLU A 66 -5.33 -4.11 -3.77
CA GLU A 66 -4.73 -4.80 -4.94
C GLU A 66 -4.15 -6.16 -4.55
N VAL A 67 -3.50 -6.21 -3.38
CA VAL A 67 -2.83 -7.42 -2.88
C VAL A 67 -3.73 -8.24 -1.95
N ARG A 68 -5.03 -7.93 -1.85
CA ARG A 68 -5.94 -8.55 -0.88
C ARG A 68 -6.05 -10.05 -1.02
N GLN A 69 -6.23 -10.55 -2.25
CA GLN A 69 -6.31 -11.99 -2.49
C GLN A 69 -5.01 -12.71 -2.10
N TRP A 70 -3.86 -12.07 -2.32
CA TRP A 70 -2.57 -12.61 -1.88
C TRP A 70 -2.45 -12.60 -0.36
N ALA A 71 -2.89 -11.52 0.30
CA ALA A 71 -2.94 -11.44 1.75
C ALA A 71 -3.83 -12.52 2.37
N ASP A 72 -5.02 -12.75 1.83
CA ASP A 72 -5.96 -13.77 2.33
C ASP A 72 -5.40 -15.20 2.17
N ASN A 73 -4.71 -15.48 1.08
CA ASN A 73 -4.05 -16.77 0.87
C ASN A 73 -2.90 -16.99 1.87
N LEU A 74 -2.06 -15.98 2.11
CA LEU A 74 -1.00 -16.04 3.10
C LEU A 74 -1.56 -16.18 4.53
N PHE A 75 -2.61 -15.42 4.84
CA PHE A 75 -3.30 -15.50 6.12
C PHE A 75 -3.92 -16.89 6.34
N SER A 76 -4.57 -17.46 5.32
CA SER A 76 -5.10 -18.83 5.38
C SER A 76 -3.99 -19.87 5.59
N GLY A 77 -2.77 -19.57 5.13
CA GLY A 77 -1.55 -20.36 5.39
C GLY A 77 -0.93 -20.17 6.78
N GLY A 78 -1.52 -19.35 7.65
CA GLY A 78 -1.06 -19.16 9.04
C GLY A 78 -0.09 -17.99 9.26
N PHE A 79 0.10 -17.11 8.28
CA PHE A 79 0.92 -15.91 8.44
C PHE A 79 0.10 -14.73 8.96
N THR A 80 0.65 -13.93 9.86
CA THR A 80 0.14 -12.56 10.06
C THR A 80 0.48 -11.74 8.81
N VAL A 81 -0.44 -10.93 8.29
CA VAL A 81 -0.19 -10.15 7.07
C VAL A 81 -0.59 -8.70 7.28
N TYR A 82 0.34 -7.78 7.04
CA TYR A 82 0.05 -6.35 7.02
C TYR A 82 0.23 -5.81 5.60
N ALA A 83 -0.79 -5.14 5.09
CA ALA A 83 -0.73 -4.41 3.83
C ALA A 83 -0.74 -2.90 4.14
N PRO A 84 0.43 -2.22 4.09
CA PRO A 84 0.48 -0.77 4.25
C PRO A 84 -0.19 -0.08 3.06
N ARG A 85 -0.72 1.11 3.32
CA ARG A 85 -1.01 2.08 2.28
C ARG A 85 0.23 2.93 2.06
N LEU A 86 0.72 2.98 0.83
CA LEU A 86 1.77 3.93 0.47
C LEU A 86 1.20 5.36 0.42
N SER A 87 1.97 6.35 0.87
CA SER A 87 1.55 7.76 0.84
C SER A 87 0.96 8.15 -0.52
N GLY A 88 -0.11 8.95 -0.49
CA GLY A 88 -0.85 9.42 -1.67
C GLY A 88 -1.67 8.36 -2.42
N HIS A 89 -1.56 7.07 -2.07
CA HIS A 89 -2.38 6.02 -2.65
C HIS A 89 -3.70 5.85 -1.89
N GLY A 90 -4.71 5.33 -2.58
CA GLY A 90 -6.03 5.08 -1.98
C GLY A 90 -6.90 6.33 -1.74
N THR A 91 -6.49 7.49 -2.26
CA THR A 91 -7.15 8.79 -2.08
C THR A 91 -7.47 9.46 -3.43
N SER A 92 -6.52 10.16 -4.06
CA SER A 92 -6.67 10.79 -5.39
C SER A 92 -5.35 10.82 -6.17
N ALA A 93 -5.43 11.03 -7.49
CA ALA A 93 -4.26 11.18 -8.34
C ALA A 93 -3.44 12.43 -7.99
N ALA A 94 -4.08 13.51 -7.54
CA ALA A 94 -3.41 14.74 -7.13
C ALA A 94 -2.60 14.53 -5.83
N ASP A 95 -3.14 13.78 -4.87
CA ASP A 95 -2.40 13.39 -3.67
C ASP A 95 -1.20 12.52 -4.04
N LEU A 96 -1.40 11.46 -4.83
CA LEU A 96 -0.31 10.61 -5.33
C LEU A 96 0.81 11.39 -6.02
N ALA A 97 0.46 12.36 -6.87
CA ALA A 97 1.43 13.17 -7.60
C ALA A 97 2.28 14.08 -6.70
N GLY A 98 1.82 14.37 -5.48
CA GLY A 98 2.54 15.18 -4.48
C GLY A 98 3.52 14.38 -3.63
N GLN A 99 3.56 13.05 -3.76
CA GLN A 99 4.41 12.17 -2.96
C GLN A 99 5.65 11.74 -3.75
N ASP A 100 6.73 11.48 -3.03
CA ASP A 100 7.94 10.92 -3.60
C ASP A 100 8.26 9.51 -3.08
N TYR A 101 9.37 8.95 -3.57
CA TYR A 101 9.82 7.62 -3.19
C TYR A 101 10.14 7.49 -1.70
N GLY A 102 10.67 8.55 -1.07
CA GLY A 102 10.96 8.60 0.36
C GLY A 102 9.69 8.45 1.19
N ASP A 103 8.61 9.13 0.79
CA ASP A 103 7.30 9.00 1.47
C ASP A 103 6.76 7.55 1.44
N TRP A 104 7.02 6.84 0.34
CA TRP A 104 6.64 5.43 0.21
C TRP A 104 7.53 4.53 1.06
N VAL A 105 8.85 4.77 1.12
CA VAL A 105 9.76 4.05 2.02
C VAL A 105 9.34 4.24 3.47
N ASP A 106 9.00 5.46 3.88
CA ASP A 106 8.52 5.75 5.23
C ASP A 106 7.23 5.00 5.56
N SER A 107 6.33 4.85 4.60
CA SER A 107 5.11 4.04 4.76
C SER A 107 5.42 2.56 5.00
N VAL A 108 6.43 2.03 4.32
CA VAL A 108 6.87 0.64 4.49
C VAL A 108 7.63 0.46 5.82
N GLU A 109 8.44 1.43 6.24
CA GLU A 109 9.12 1.44 7.55
C GLU A 109 8.10 1.43 8.71
N ARG A 110 7.06 2.27 8.66
CA ARG A 110 5.98 2.25 9.65
C ARG A 110 5.25 0.89 9.66
N GLY A 111 5.08 0.27 8.50
CA GLY A 111 4.53 -1.08 8.38
C GLY A 111 5.41 -2.17 8.98
N TYR A 112 6.72 -2.07 8.83
CA TYR A 112 7.67 -2.96 9.52
C TYR A 112 7.55 -2.83 11.03
N GLU A 113 7.49 -1.60 11.57
CA GLU A 113 7.36 -1.36 13.01
C GLU A 113 6.06 -1.91 13.62
N ILE A 114 4.97 -1.93 12.84
CA ILE A 114 3.72 -2.60 13.24
C ILE A 114 3.96 -4.11 13.41
N LEU A 115 4.52 -4.76 12.39
CA LEU A 115 4.75 -6.21 12.42
C LEU A 115 5.82 -6.61 13.44
N ALA A 116 6.86 -5.80 13.63
CA ALA A 116 7.89 -6.04 14.64
C ALA A 116 7.34 -5.99 16.07
N GLY A 117 6.22 -5.28 16.28
CA GLY A 117 5.50 -5.23 17.55
C GLY A 117 4.61 -6.45 17.84
N CYS A 118 4.40 -7.35 16.87
CA CYS A 118 3.50 -8.50 17.01
C CYS A 118 4.00 -9.80 16.36
N SER A 119 5.23 -9.84 15.82
CA SER A 119 5.78 -11.02 15.15
C SER A 119 7.30 -11.07 15.27
N GLU A 120 7.86 -12.28 15.23
CA GLU A 120 9.30 -12.51 15.45
C GLU A 120 10.09 -12.61 14.15
N GLN A 121 9.46 -13.08 13.08
CA GLN A 121 10.07 -13.29 11.77
C GLN A 121 9.22 -12.58 10.73
N ILE A 122 9.82 -11.62 10.03
CA ILE A 122 9.13 -10.81 9.03
C ILE A 122 9.68 -11.17 7.65
N ILE A 123 8.77 -11.40 6.71
CA ILE A 123 9.03 -11.51 5.28
C ILE A 123 8.54 -10.22 4.65
N VAL A 124 9.32 -9.64 3.74
CA VAL A 124 8.86 -8.51 2.93
C VAL A 124 8.51 -9.00 1.53
N ALA A 125 7.33 -8.65 1.05
CA ALA A 125 6.81 -9.09 -0.22
C ALA A 125 6.17 -7.91 -0.95
N GLY A 126 6.25 -7.89 -2.28
CA GLY A 126 5.53 -6.88 -3.04
C GLY A 126 5.39 -7.17 -4.52
N PHE A 127 4.51 -6.39 -5.15
CA PHE A 127 4.22 -6.42 -6.59
C PHE A 127 4.59 -5.10 -7.26
N SER A 128 5.20 -5.15 -8.45
CA SER A 128 5.58 -3.96 -9.23
C SER A 128 6.43 -2.98 -8.41
N THR A 129 6.02 -1.73 -8.22
CA THR A 129 6.69 -0.76 -7.33
C THR A 129 6.86 -1.29 -5.91
N GLY A 130 5.87 -2.00 -5.38
CA GLY A 130 5.97 -2.65 -4.07
C GLY A 130 7.06 -3.72 -4.02
N ALA A 131 7.33 -4.40 -5.14
CA ALA A 131 8.44 -5.35 -5.24
C ALA A 131 9.80 -4.63 -5.21
N GLY A 132 9.89 -3.45 -5.82
CA GLY A 132 11.06 -2.57 -5.73
C GLY A 132 11.29 -2.07 -4.29
N LEU A 133 10.24 -1.67 -3.59
CA LEU A 133 10.30 -1.30 -2.17
C LEU A 133 10.70 -2.51 -1.30
N ALA A 134 10.18 -3.70 -1.56
CA ALA A 134 10.57 -4.91 -0.85
C ALA A 134 12.07 -5.23 -0.99
N LEU A 135 12.61 -5.07 -2.20
CA LEU A 135 14.06 -5.21 -2.46
C LEU A 135 14.87 -4.12 -1.74
N HIS A 136 14.42 -2.85 -1.81
CA HIS A 136 15.05 -1.75 -1.08
C HIS A 136 15.15 -2.05 0.42
N GLN A 137 14.05 -2.48 1.03
CA GLN A 137 14.00 -2.85 2.44
C GLN A 137 15.02 -3.94 2.80
N ALA A 138 15.13 -4.98 1.98
CA ALA A 138 16.08 -6.07 2.20
C ALA A 138 17.54 -5.60 2.07
N ILE A 139 17.83 -4.68 1.14
CA ILE A 139 19.18 -4.12 0.92
C ILE A 139 19.59 -3.18 2.06
N CYS A 140 18.71 -2.25 2.43
CA CYS A 140 18.99 -1.25 3.48
C CYS A 140 19.00 -1.88 4.87
N HIS A 141 18.31 -3.01 5.05
CA HIS A 141 18.16 -3.67 6.35
C HIS A 141 18.40 -5.18 6.28
N PRO A 142 19.64 -5.63 6.02
CA PRO A 142 19.97 -7.02 5.68
C PRO A 142 19.68 -8.04 6.79
N LYS A 143 19.38 -7.60 8.01
CA LYS A 143 19.05 -8.47 9.16
C LYS A 143 17.58 -8.41 9.58
N ARG A 144 16.75 -7.52 8.99
CA ARG A 144 15.35 -7.32 9.41
C ARG A 144 14.41 -8.37 8.84
N TYR A 145 14.70 -8.89 7.66
CA TYR A 145 13.79 -9.77 6.92
C TYR A 145 14.36 -11.18 6.77
N ARG A 146 13.53 -12.18 7.07
CA ARG A 146 13.86 -13.60 6.90
C ARG A 146 13.90 -14.00 5.42
N ALA A 147 13.07 -13.37 4.61
CA ALA A 147 13.00 -13.58 3.17
C ALA A 147 12.44 -12.34 2.48
N VAL A 148 12.71 -12.24 1.17
CA VAL A 148 12.12 -11.25 0.27
C VAL A 148 11.40 -11.94 -0.87
N ILE A 149 10.19 -11.47 -1.21
CA ILE A 149 9.42 -11.92 -2.37
C ILE A 149 9.19 -10.72 -3.28
N SER A 150 9.79 -10.76 -4.48
CA SER A 150 9.69 -9.70 -5.47
C SER A 150 8.95 -10.21 -6.70
N VAL A 151 7.77 -9.64 -6.98
CA VAL A 151 6.96 -10.00 -8.15
C VAL A 151 6.96 -8.84 -9.13
N SER A 152 7.58 -9.04 -10.29
CA SER A 152 7.60 -8.07 -11.40
C SER A 152 8.18 -6.70 -11.04
N ALA A 153 9.26 -6.66 -10.25
CA ALA A 153 9.92 -5.42 -9.90
C ALA A 153 10.44 -4.67 -11.15
N PRO A 154 10.10 -3.38 -11.33
CA PRO A 154 10.65 -2.59 -12.42
C PRO A 154 12.14 -2.32 -12.15
N MET A 155 13.03 -2.73 -13.07
CA MET A 155 14.48 -2.52 -12.92
C MET A 155 14.94 -1.08 -13.23
N LYS A 156 14.15 -0.33 -14.01
CA LYS A 156 14.42 1.08 -14.36
C LYS A 156 13.08 1.82 -14.43
N PHE A 157 12.95 2.89 -13.65
CA PHE A 157 11.86 3.85 -13.81
C PHE A 157 12.30 4.95 -14.77
N THR A 158 12.18 4.70 -16.08
CA THR A 158 12.36 5.76 -17.08
C THR A 158 11.06 6.54 -17.22
N GLY A 159 10.92 7.67 -16.51
CA GLY A 159 9.97 8.73 -16.90
C GLY A 159 8.70 8.93 -16.04
N LEU A 160 8.75 8.81 -14.71
CA LEU A 160 7.56 9.12 -13.88
C LEU A 160 7.14 10.60 -13.91
N SER A 161 8.09 11.53 -14.06
CA SER A 161 7.84 12.96 -13.92
C SER A 161 7.23 13.62 -15.17
N SER A 162 7.32 12.99 -16.35
CA SER A 162 6.83 13.60 -17.59
C SER A 162 5.50 13.04 -18.11
N ASN A 163 5.05 11.86 -17.65
CA ASN A 163 3.91 11.15 -18.27
C ASN A 163 2.79 10.73 -17.29
N LEU A 164 2.84 11.08 -15.99
CA LEU A 164 1.78 10.67 -15.06
C LEU A 164 0.42 11.30 -15.44
N SER A 165 0.42 12.56 -15.90
CA SER A 165 -0.78 13.21 -16.45
C SER A 165 -1.30 12.51 -17.70
N GLU A 166 -0.43 12.18 -18.66
CA GLU A 166 -0.83 11.48 -19.89
C GLU A 166 -1.38 10.08 -19.62
N ILE A 167 -0.79 9.34 -18.68
CA ILE A 167 -1.27 8.01 -18.28
C ILE A 167 -2.64 8.14 -17.61
N MET A 168 -2.82 9.10 -16.70
CA MET A 168 -4.11 9.36 -16.06
C MET A 168 -5.16 9.84 -17.06
N GLU A 169 -4.81 10.71 -18.01
CA GLU A 169 -5.69 11.10 -19.12
C GLU A 169 -6.08 9.88 -19.96
N ARG A 170 -5.14 9.00 -20.30
CA ARG A 170 -5.45 7.77 -21.05
C ARG A 170 -6.38 6.84 -20.28
N TRP A 171 -6.17 6.67 -18.98
CA TRP A 171 -7.05 5.87 -18.13
C TRP A 171 -8.44 6.51 -17.99
N ASN A 172 -8.52 7.82 -17.79
CA ASN A 172 -9.79 8.56 -17.73
C ASN A 172 -10.54 8.51 -19.07
N LEU A 173 -9.84 8.59 -20.20
CA LEU A 173 -10.44 8.44 -21.53
C LEU A 173 -10.96 7.03 -21.78
N VAL A 174 -10.24 6.00 -21.33
CA VAL A 174 -10.69 4.60 -21.44
C VAL A 174 -11.88 4.35 -20.51
N ALA A 175 -11.83 4.80 -19.26
CA ALA A 175 -12.91 4.67 -18.30
C ALA A 175 -14.17 5.44 -18.74
N GLY A 176 -14.02 6.65 -19.30
CA GLY A 176 -15.13 7.43 -19.84
C GLY A 176 -15.79 6.80 -21.06
N ARG A 177 -15.01 6.12 -21.92
CA ARG A 177 -15.54 5.34 -23.06
C ARG A 177 -16.32 4.11 -22.62
N LEU A 178 -15.97 3.50 -21.48
CA LEU A 178 -16.68 2.36 -20.91
C LEU A 178 -17.94 2.77 -20.13
N ASN A 179 -17.96 3.98 -19.55
CA ASN A 179 -19.10 4.51 -18.79
C ASN A 179 -20.08 5.38 -19.60
N GLY A 180 -19.87 5.54 -20.91
CA GLY A 180 -20.84 6.19 -21.82
C GLY A 180 -21.03 7.69 -21.61
N SER A 181 -20.16 8.38 -20.86
CA SER A 181 -20.23 9.82 -20.64
C SER A 181 -19.15 10.55 -21.44
N SER A 182 -19.56 11.23 -22.51
CA SER A 182 -18.69 12.11 -23.31
C SER A 182 -18.06 13.21 -22.46
N PRO A 183 -16.77 13.56 -22.67
CA PRO A 183 -16.16 14.70 -21.99
C PRO A 183 -16.79 15.99 -22.51
N ARG A 184 -17.42 16.74 -21.60
CA ARG A 184 -17.92 18.08 -21.87
C ARG A 184 -16.73 19.05 -21.76
N ILE A 185 -16.18 19.44 -22.90
CA ILE A 185 -15.15 20.48 -23.01
C ILE A 185 -15.81 21.83 -22.71
N SER A 186 -15.31 22.56 -21.73
CA SER A 186 -15.56 24.01 -21.60
C SER A 186 -14.24 24.76 -21.83
N PRO A 187 -14.18 25.68 -22.82
CA PRO A 187 -12.98 26.45 -23.06
C PRO A 187 -12.90 27.65 -22.11
N LYS A 188 -11.75 27.83 -21.47
CA LYS A 188 -10.92 29.04 -21.53
C LYS A 188 -9.61 28.83 -20.80
#